data_AF-A0A4R8K931-F1
#
_entry.id   AF-A0A4R8K931-F1
#
_cell.length_a   1.000
_cell.length_b   1.000
_cell.length_c   1.000
_cell.angle_alpha   90.00
_cell.angle_beta   90.00
_cell.angle_gamma   90.00
#
_symmetry.space_group_name_H-M   'P 1'
#
loop_
_entity.id
_entity.type
_entity.pdbx_description
1 polymer ?
#
loop_
_entity_poly.entity_id
_entity_poly.type
_entity_poly.pdbx_seq_one_letter_code
_entity_poly.pdbx_strand_id
1 'polypeptide(L)'
;MSIPIVVNLDGTLLHSDVLVECGFAFFRSAPHRLYQPFNWFAIGGKSALKSRLEENANLDVTVLPYDKQVIDWLSGQRAAGRTLALATTSHEHVAARIAEHLGIFDKVFANSEQLSRSAYVKRDTLVAEYGEKGFDYVGNSHDDISVWQAADRAYVVNPLMGVERAARKHGNVERVFENRSPPLKVCAKSLRLHQWLKNLLIFVPLLAGHHIASLPLVALALVAFLVFGMCASSVYLLNDLLDLEDDRHHPVKCRRPLASGAMPLLLGVLLFPALLAVSFAVAWVFLPWRFCVVMLAYYVLTLAYSLALKRQVIVDVVVLAALYTTRIIAGVTAIGVHLTFWLLAFSMFIFLSLALVKRYAELYAMQKDGRANVRGRGYLASDLPLLSSLGAASGFVAVLVLALYIQDHDTTILYRHPQVIWLSCPLLLYWISRIWIITHRGNMRDDPIVFAARDLTSLVVIALCGVVFWMAI
;
A
#
# COMPACT_ATOMS: atom_id res chain seq x y z
N MET A 1 -15.36 -0.99 46.10
CA MET A 1 -14.31 -1.03 45.06
C MET A 1 -15.02 -0.96 43.71
N SER A 2 -14.48 -0.21 42.75
CA SER A 2 -15.05 -0.16 41.39
C SER A 2 -14.81 -1.50 40.67
N ILE A 3 -15.80 -1.97 39.92
CA ILE A 3 -15.71 -3.22 39.14
C ILE A 3 -14.52 -3.12 38.14
N PRO A 4 -13.56 -4.07 38.12
CA PRO A 4 -12.44 -4.08 37.18
C PRO A 4 -12.92 -4.21 35.73
N ILE A 5 -12.13 -3.70 34.77
CA ILE A 5 -12.34 -3.96 33.34
C ILE A 5 -11.28 -4.92 32.84
N VAL A 6 -11.72 -6.05 32.31
CA VAL A 6 -10.89 -7.06 31.67
C VAL A 6 -10.98 -6.90 30.16
N VAL A 7 -9.83 -6.85 29.48
CA VAL A 7 -9.74 -6.49 28.07
C VAL A 7 -9.08 -7.61 27.27
N ASN A 8 -9.72 -8.04 26.19
CA ASN A 8 -9.10 -8.95 25.22
C ASN A 8 -8.04 -8.23 24.37
N LEU A 9 -7.05 -8.96 23.86
CA LEU A 9 -5.99 -8.38 23.04
C LEU A 9 -6.34 -8.37 21.54
N ASP A 10 -6.40 -9.55 20.93
CA ASP A 10 -6.54 -9.72 19.49
C ASP A 10 -7.90 -9.25 18.99
N GLY A 11 -7.90 -8.39 17.96
CA GLY A 11 -9.11 -7.80 17.38
C GLY A 11 -9.92 -6.87 18.30
N THR A 12 -9.43 -6.63 19.53
CA THR A 12 -10.05 -5.73 20.53
C THR A 12 -9.14 -4.53 20.82
N LEU A 13 -7.97 -4.73 21.43
CA LEU A 13 -6.95 -3.68 21.57
C LEU A 13 -6.13 -3.50 20.29
N LEU A 14 -5.92 -4.58 19.55
CA LEU A 14 -5.22 -4.60 18.27
C LEU A 14 -6.22 -4.82 17.14
N HIS A 15 -6.01 -4.17 16.00
CA HIS A 15 -6.74 -4.49 14.77
C HIS A 15 -6.24 -5.77 14.08
N SER A 16 -5.16 -6.36 14.59
CA SER A 16 -4.56 -7.59 14.08
C SER A 16 -4.48 -8.69 15.15
N ASP A 17 -3.94 -9.84 14.73
CA ASP A 17 -3.72 -11.02 15.57
C ASP A 17 -2.21 -11.14 15.84
N VAL A 18 -1.83 -11.21 17.11
CA VAL A 18 -0.43 -11.27 17.57
C VAL A 18 0.34 -12.45 16.98
N LEU A 19 -0.30 -13.61 16.78
CA LEU A 19 0.38 -14.77 16.19
C LEU A 19 0.77 -14.48 14.74
N VAL A 20 -0.11 -13.80 13.99
CA VAL A 20 0.19 -13.39 12.62
C VAL A 20 1.30 -12.35 12.60
N GLU A 21 1.28 -11.37 13.51
CA GLU A 21 2.34 -10.37 13.66
C GLU A 21 3.70 -11.00 13.97
N CYS A 22 3.75 -11.94 14.92
CA CYS A 22 4.95 -12.69 15.25
C CYS A 22 5.46 -13.53 14.08
N GLY A 23 4.55 -14.14 13.30
CA GLY A 23 4.89 -14.82 12.06
C GLY A 23 5.65 -13.91 11.09
N PHE A 24 5.12 -12.72 10.82
CA PHE A 24 5.77 -11.74 9.94
C PHE A 24 7.12 -11.24 10.47
N ALA A 25 7.18 -10.91 11.77
CA ALA A 25 8.41 -10.50 12.42
C ALA A 25 9.49 -11.60 12.35
N PHE A 26 9.11 -12.86 12.57
CA PHE A 26 10.00 -14.01 12.46
C PHE A 26 10.55 -14.17 11.03
N PHE A 27 9.69 -14.19 10.01
CA PHE A 27 10.13 -14.35 8.62
C PHE A 27 11.03 -13.21 8.14
N ARG A 28 10.82 -11.98 8.63
CA ARG A 28 11.69 -10.85 8.32
C ARG A 28 13.07 -10.97 8.97
N SER A 29 13.12 -11.36 10.25
CA SER A 29 14.38 -11.52 10.99
C SER A 29 15.20 -12.73 10.54
N ALA A 30 14.53 -13.80 10.08
CA ALA A 30 15.15 -15.07 9.74
C ALA A 30 14.52 -15.71 8.48
N PRO A 31 14.66 -15.09 7.29
CA PRO A 31 14.04 -15.59 6.06
C PRO A 31 14.55 -16.99 5.67
N HIS A 32 15.79 -17.33 6.05
CA HIS A 32 16.38 -18.65 5.85
C HIS A 32 15.71 -19.76 6.68
N ARG A 33 14.93 -19.41 7.71
CA ARG A 33 14.25 -20.36 8.62
C ARG A 33 12.77 -20.54 8.29
N LEU A 34 12.35 -20.26 7.05
CA LEU A 34 10.95 -20.30 6.65
C LEU A 34 10.28 -21.67 6.85
N TYR A 35 11.06 -22.75 6.90
CA TYR A 35 10.60 -24.12 7.16
C TYR A 35 10.33 -24.42 8.65
N GLN A 36 10.88 -23.64 9.60
CA GLN A 36 10.79 -23.94 11.03
C GLN A 36 9.36 -23.88 11.59
N PRO A 37 8.51 -22.90 11.23
CA PRO A 37 7.11 -22.90 11.64
C PRO A 37 6.37 -24.18 11.24
N PHE A 38 6.65 -24.73 10.05
CA PHE A 38 6.08 -26.00 9.62
C PHE A 38 6.56 -27.16 10.50
N ASN A 39 7.84 -27.20 10.86
CA ASN A 39 8.38 -28.23 11.76
C ASN A 39 7.80 -28.13 13.17
N TRP A 40 7.67 -26.93 13.74
CA TRP A 40 7.06 -26.74 15.06
C TRP A 40 5.60 -27.19 15.08
N PHE A 41 4.87 -26.91 14.00
CA PHE A 41 3.51 -27.40 13.83
C PHE A 41 3.45 -28.93 13.69
N ALA A 42 4.34 -29.53 12.90
CA ALA A 42 4.35 -30.97 12.68
C ALA A 42 4.68 -31.76 13.95
N ILE A 43 5.58 -31.25 14.80
CA ILE A 43 6.05 -31.95 16.01
C ILE A 43 5.13 -31.70 17.20
N GLY A 44 4.66 -30.45 17.40
CA GLY A 44 3.94 -30.05 18.61
C GLY A 44 2.60 -29.35 18.37
N GLY A 45 2.10 -29.38 17.13
CA GLY A 45 0.80 -28.83 16.75
C GLY A 45 0.71 -27.30 16.87
N LYS A 46 -0.54 -26.80 16.93
CA LYS A 46 -0.85 -25.36 16.99
C LYS A 46 -0.34 -24.67 18.24
N SER A 47 -0.14 -25.38 19.35
CA SER A 47 0.33 -24.79 20.61
C SER A 47 1.83 -24.51 20.55
N ALA A 48 2.62 -25.51 20.14
CA ALA A 48 4.05 -25.36 19.96
C ALA A 48 4.40 -24.33 18.89
N LEU A 49 3.65 -24.30 17.77
CA LEU A 49 3.81 -23.25 16.76
C LEU A 49 3.69 -21.84 17.35
N LYS A 50 2.67 -21.60 18.17
CA LYS A 50 2.40 -20.28 18.77
C LYS A 50 3.50 -19.87 19.74
N SER A 51 3.81 -20.72 20.72
CA SER A 51 4.87 -20.44 21.71
C SER A 51 6.23 -20.23 21.02
N ARG A 52 6.62 -21.11 20.10
CA ARG A 52 7.91 -20.99 19.40
C ARG A 52 8.00 -19.76 18.50
N LEU A 53 6.92 -19.39 17.81
CA LEU A 53 6.90 -18.15 17.02
C LEU A 53 7.06 -16.93 17.92
N GLU A 54 6.32 -16.88 19.03
CA GLU A 54 6.34 -15.73 19.95
C GLU A 54 7.65 -15.61 20.74
N GLU A 55 8.34 -16.72 21.00
CA GLU A 55 9.69 -16.74 21.59
C GLU A 55 10.78 -16.27 20.61
N ASN A 56 10.66 -16.63 19.33
CA ASN A 56 11.71 -16.37 18.33
C ASN A 56 11.44 -15.11 17.50
N ALA A 57 10.24 -14.52 17.57
CA ALA A 57 9.91 -13.30 16.85
C ALA A 57 10.38 -12.07 17.62
N ASN A 58 11.24 -11.27 16.98
CA ASN A 58 11.57 -9.93 17.48
C ASN A 58 10.45 -8.95 17.09
N LEU A 59 9.32 -9.00 17.79
CA LEU A 59 8.18 -8.11 17.55
C LEU A 59 8.42 -6.76 18.24
N ASP A 60 8.34 -5.67 17.48
CA ASP A 60 8.26 -4.32 18.04
C ASP A 60 6.81 -4.02 18.44
N VAL A 61 6.56 -4.03 19.75
CA VAL A 61 5.24 -3.78 20.32
C VAL A 61 4.81 -2.31 20.19
N THR A 62 5.75 -1.37 20.02
CA THR A 62 5.46 0.07 20.08
C THR A 62 4.69 0.58 18.86
N VAL A 63 4.71 -0.18 17.77
CA VAL A 63 4.11 0.20 16.49
C VAL A 63 3.02 -0.75 16.01
N LEU A 64 2.53 -1.62 16.90
CA LEU A 64 1.41 -2.50 16.60
C LEU A 64 0.14 -1.68 16.24
N PRO A 65 -0.78 -2.24 15.45
CA PRO A 65 -1.97 -1.54 14.99
C PRO A 65 -3.03 -1.45 16.11
N TYR A 66 -2.75 -0.62 17.12
CA TYR A 66 -3.62 -0.40 18.26
C TYR A 66 -4.90 0.36 17.89
N ASP A 67 -6.04 -0.04 18.46
CA ASP A 67 -7.28 0.74 18.39
C ASP A 67 -7.19 1.92 19.38
N LYS A 68 -6.83 3.08 18.83
CA LYS A 68 -6.64 4.31 19.61
C LYS A 68 -7.89 4.71 20.40
N GLN A 69 -9.09 4.51 19.85
CA GLN A 69 -10.32 4.91 20.55
C GLN A 69 -10.55 4.06 21.80
N VAL A 70 -10.27 2.76 21.71
CA VAL A 70 -10.38 1.84 22.85
C VAL A 70 -9.32 2.18 23.90
N ILE A 71 -8.07 2.46 23.50
CA ILE A 71 -7.01 2.86 24.43
C ILE A 71 -7.32 4.18 25.12
N ASP A 72 -7.78 5.20 24.38
CA ASP A 72 -8.13 6.51 24.95
C ASP A 72 -9.28 6.36 25.97
N TRP A 73 -10.27 5.51 25.68
CA TRP A 73 -11.37 5.20 26.60
C TRP A 73 -10.89 4.45 27.86
N LEU A 74 -10.06 3.41 27.70
CA LEU A 74 -9.50 2.65 28.83
C LEU A 74 -8.64 3.53 29.73
N SER A 75 -7.82 4.41 29.13
CA SER A 75 -7.00 5.38 29.87
C SER A 75 -7.89 6.31 30.72
N GLY A 76 -9.04 6.72 30.19
CA GLY A 76 -10.05 7.48 30.94
C GLY A 76 -10.67 6.66 32.09
N GLN A 77 -10.94 5.37 31.91
CA GLN A 77 -11.45 4.48 32.96
C GLN A 77 -10.41 4.28 34.08
N ARG A 78 -9.13 4.15 33.74
CA ARG A 78 -8.04 4.09 34.72
C ARG A 78 -7.92 5.38 35.51
N ALA A 79 -7.98 6.53 34.83
CA ALA A 79 -7.96 7.84 35.49
C ALA A 79 -9.15 8.04 36.44
N ALA A 80 -10.29 7.38 36.17
CA ALA A 80 -11.45 7.34 37.07
C ALA A 80 -11.29 6.35 38.24
N GLY A 81 -10.12 5.73 38.42
CA GLY A 81 -9.80 4.84 39.53
C GLY A 81 -10.20 3.38 39.33
N ARG A 82 -10.63 2.97 38.12
CA ARG A 82 -10.91 1.56 37.82
C ARG A 82 -9.63 0.79 37.57
N THR A 83 -9.59 -0.44 38.06
CA THR A 83 -8.51 -1.40 37.76
C THR A 83 -8.71 -2.01 36.37
N LEU A 84 -7.63 -2.13 35.61
CA LEU A 84 -7.63 -2.71 34.26
C LEU A 84 -6.80 -3.99 34.22
N ALA A 85 -7.34 -5.04 33.60
CA ALA A 85 -6.62 -6.28 33.37
C ALA A 85 -6.60 -6.66 31.89
N LEU A 86 -5.44 -7.08 31.39
CA LEU A 86 -5.30 -7.65 30.05
C LEU A 86 -5.55 -9.16 30.12
N ALA A 87 -6.46 -9.72 29.34
CA ALA A 87 -6.71 -11.15 29.27
C ALA A 87 -6.56 -11.67 27.84
N THR A 88 -5.48 -12.40 27.57
CA THR A 88 -5.13 -12.88 26.23
C THR A 88 -4.70 -14.34 26.23
N THR A 89 -4.88 -15.01 25.08
CA THR A 89 -4.33 -16.35 24.85
C THR A 89 -2.91 -16.29 24.26
N SER A 90 -2.34 -15.09 24.08
CA SER A 90 -0.96 -14.89 23.65
C SER A 90 0.02 -15.21 24.77
N HIS A 91 1.25 -15.55 24.40
CA HIS A 91 2.33 -15.91 25.31
C HIS A 91 2.63 -14.77 26.27
N GLU A 92 2.95 -15.14 27.52
CA GLU A 92 3.14 -14.21 28.63
C GLU A 92 4.14 -13.10 28.32
N HIS A 93 5.27 -13.46 27.71
CA HIS A 93 6.30 -12.50 27.32
C HIS A 93 5.79 -11.39 26.39
N VAL A 94 4.98 -11.73 25.37
CA VAL A 94 4.46 -10.72 24.42
C VAL A 94 3.37 -9.87 25.09
N ALA A 95 2.48 -10.51 25.86
CA ALA A 95 1.43 -9.82 26.60
C ALA A 95 2.00 -8.83 27.63
N ALA A 96 3.05 -9.23 28.36
CA ALA A 96 3.74 -8.39 29.34
C ALA A 96 4.39 -7.17 28.67
N ARG A 97 5.11 -7.35 27.56
CA ARG A 97 5.71 -6.23 26.80
C ARG A 97 4.66 -5.24 26.27
N ILE A 98 3.50 -5.72 25.83
CA ILE A 98 2.39 -4.87 25.40
C ILE A 98 1.80 -4.11 26.59
N ALA A 99 1.58 -4.78 27.72
CA ALA A 99 1.04 -4.16 28.92
C ALA A 99 1.98 -3.09 29.49
N GLU A 100 3.29 -3.37 29.51
CA GLU A 100 4.33 -2.42 29.90
C GLU A 100 4.39 -1.22 28.96
N HIS A 101 4.37 -1.46 27.64
CA HIS A 101 4.38 -0.40 26.64
C HIS A 101 3.17 0.54 26.77
N LEU A 102 1.98 -0.01 26.93
CA LEU A 102 0.76 0.79 27.08
C LEU A 102 0.68 1.45 28.45
N GLY A 103 1.24 0.82 29.49
CA GLY A 103 1.30 1.37 30.84
C GLY A 103 -0.07 1.69 31.43
N ILE A 104 -1.13 0.96 31.04
CA ILE A 104 -2.51 1.16 31.55
C ILE A 104 -3.06 -0.04 32.33
N PHE A 105 -2.43 -1.22 32.24
CA PHE A 105 -2.93 -2.43 32.90
C PHE A 105 -2.27 -2.65 34.26
N ASP A 106 -3.08 -3.08 35.23
CA ASP A 106 -2.64 -3.42 36.59
C ASP A 106 -2.37 -4.93 36.72
N LYS A 107 -3.04 -5.75 35.89
CA LYS A 107 -2.86 -7.22 35.87
C LYS A 107 -2.85 -7.75 34.43
N VAL A 108 -2.10 -8.82 34.20
CA VAL A 108 -2.05 -9.52 32.90
C VAL A 108 -2.35 -11.00 33.14
N PHE A 109 -3.37 -11.51 32.45
CA PHE A 109 -3.71 -12.91 32.32
C PHE A 109 -3.30 -13.36 30.92
N ALA A 110 -2.22 -14.12 30.82
CA ALA A 110 -1.66 -14.61 29.57
C ALA A 110 -1.50 -16.14 29.58
N ASN A 111 -1.13 -16.71 28.43
CA ASN A 111 -0.99 -18.15 28.23
C ASN A 111 0.21 -18.73 29.01
N SER A 112 0.02 -18.95 30.31
CA SER A 112 0.68 -19.97 31.15
C SER A 112 -0.34 -21.09 31.40
N GLU A 113 -0.01 -22.12 32.19
CA GLU A 113 -0.91 -23.25 32.55
C GLU A 113 -2.32 -22.82 33.07
N GLN A 114 -2.55 -21.53 33.32
CA GLN A 114 -3.78 -20.90 33.84
C GLN A 114 -4.84 -20.51 32.77
N LEU A 115 -4.51 -20.43 31.48
CA LEU A 115 -5.44 -20.04 30.41
C LEU A 115 -5.31 -20.89 29.14
N SER A 116 -6.15 -21.91 29.03
CA SER A 116 -6.28 -22.72 27.81
C SER A 116 -7.11 -22.01 26.74
N ARG A 117 -6.93 -22.40 25.46
CA ARG A 117 -7.63 -21.88 24.27
C ARG A 117 -9.17 -21.88 24.34
N SER A 118 -9.76 -22.56 25.31
CA SER A 118 -11.21 -22.62 25.45
C SER A 118 -11.73 -21.30 26.03
N ALA A 119 -12.66 -20.68 25.33
CA ALA A 119 -13.47 -19.56 25.81
C ALA A 119 -14.00 -19.78 27.25
N TYR A 120 -14.35 -21.03 27.57
CA TYR A 120 -14.83 -21.42 28.90
C TYR A 120 -13.74 -21.36 29.97
N VAL A 121 -12.50 -21.75 29.66
CA VAL A 121 -11.39 -21.67 30.62
C VAL A 121 -11.06 -20.21 30.91
N LYS A 122 -11.06 -19.33 29.89
CA LYS A 122 -10.92 -17.89 30.10
C LYS A 122 -12.00 -17.33 31.04
N ARG A 123 -13.25 -17.69 30.80
CA ARG A 123 -14.38 -17.33 31.67
C ARG A 123 -14.14 -17.83 33.10
N ASP A 124 -13.82 -19.10 33.26
CA ASP A 124 -13.69 -19.75 34.59
C ASP A 124 -12.54 -19.13 35.40
N THR A 125 -11.41 -18.82 34.76
CA THR A 125 -10.29 -18.11 35.40
C THR A 125 -10.69 -16.72 35.87
N LEU A 126 -11.44 -15.96 35.06
CA LEU A 126 -11.91 -14.61 35.44
C LEU A 126 -12.97 -14.66 36.53
N VAL A 127 -13.87 -15.65 36.51
CA VAL A 127 -14.87 -15.87 37.56
C VAL A 127 -14.21 -16.31 38.86
N ALA A 128 -13.17 -17.15 38.81
CA ALA A 128 -12.43 -17.56 40.00
C ALA A 128 -11.71 -16.37 40.67
N GLU A 129 -11.20 -15.42 39.88
CA GLU A 129 -10.52 -14.24 40.40
C GLU A 129 -11.49 -13.17 40.93
N TYR A 130 -12.51 -12.81 40.15
CA TYR A 130 -13.34 -11.63 40.40
C TYR A 130 -14.75 -11.96 40.88
N GLY A 131 -15.17 -13.22 40.79
CA GLY A 131 -16.55 -13.64 41.00
C GLY A 131 -17.44 -13.45 39.77
N GLU A 132 -18.57 -14.14 39.76
CA GLU A 132 -19.60 -13.96 38.73
C GLU A 132 -20.21 -12.56 38.84
N LYS A 133 -20.33 -11.84 37.72
CA LYS A 133 -20.69 -10.42 37.65
C LYS A 133 -19.75 -9.49 38.42
N GLY A 134 -18.55 -9.95 38.75
CA GLY A 134 -17.52 -9.17 39.46
C GLY A 134 -16.59 -8.37 38.57
N PHE A 135 -16.75 -8.41 37.24
CA PHE A 135 -15.89 -7.73 36.27
C PHE A 135 -16.66 -7.30 35.02
N ASP A 136 -16.18 -6.24 34.37
CA ASP A 136 -16.59 -5.83 33.03
C ASP A 136 -15.67 -6.46 31.98
N TYR A 137 -16.18 -6.80 30.81
CA TYR A 137 -15.37 -7.45 29.77
C TYR A 137 -15.47 -6.79 28.40
N VAL A 138 -14.30 -6.55 27.81
CA VAL A 138 -14.13 -5.96 26.48
C VAL A 138 -13.63 -7.04 25.51
N GLY A 139 -14.38 -7.28 24.44
CA GLY A 139 -14.07 -8.34 23.46
C GLY A 139 -14.70 -8.09 22.08
N ASN A 140 -14.50 -9.01 21.14
CA ASN A 140 -14.87 -8.84 19.74
C ASN A 140 -15.35 -10.12 19.02
N SER A 141 -15.15 -11.29 19.63
CA SER A 141 -15.25 -12.59 18.98
C SER A 141 -16.41 -13.45 19.51
N HIS A 142 -16.65 -14.60 18.87
CA HIS A 142 -17.62 -15.58 19.38
C HIS A 142 -17.16 -16.25 20.67
N ASP A 143 -15.84 -16.36 20.87
CA ASP A 143 -15.25 -16.92 22.09
C ASP A 143 -15.48 -16.00 23.30
N ASP A 144 -15.77 -14.72 23.06
CA ASP A 144 -16.06 -13.74 24.11
C ASP A 144 -17.50 -13.84 24.63
N ILE A 145 -18.39 -14.57 23.95
CA ILE A 145 -19.81 -14.70 24.32
C ILE A 145 -19.97 -15.34 25.69
N SER A 146 -19.25 -16.43 25.97
CA SER A 146 -19.31 -17.10 27.27
C SER A 146 -18.72 -16.24 28.40
N VAL A 147 -17.76 -15.37 28.09
CA VAL A 147 -17.18 -14.44 29.06
C VAL A 147 -18.15 -13.30 29.35
N TRP A 148 -18.83 -12.74 28.34
CA TRP A 148 -19.87 -11.73 28.54
C TRP A 148 -21.06 -12.23 29.36
N GLN A 149 -21.39 -13.52 29.30
CA GLN A 149 -22.42 -14.11 30.17
C GLN A 149 -22.07 -13.98 31.65
N ALA A 150 -20.79 -14.15 31.99
CA ALA A 150 -20.29 -14.07 33.37
C ALA A 150 -19.91 -12.63 33.81
N ALA A 151 -19.69 -11.71 32.87
CA ALA A 151 -19.35 -10.32 33.15
C ALA A 151 -20.58 -9.48 33.56
N ASP A 152 -20.38 -8.42 34.36
CA ASP A 152 -21.41 -7.42 34.67
C ASP A 152 -21.82 -6.70 33.38
N ARG A 153 -20.88 -5.96 32.76
CA ARG A 153 -21.10 -5.27 31.48
C ARG A 153 -20.23 -5.81 30.36
N ALA A 154 -20.83 -5.85 29.18
CA ALA A 154 -20.18 -6.22 27.93
C ALA A 154 -19.88 -4.98 27.08
N TYR A 155 -18.61 -4.80 26.75
CA TYR A 155 -18.14 -3.81 25.77
C TYR A 155 -17.70 -4.55 24.51
N VAL A 156 -18.39 -4.30 23.41
CA VAL A 156 -18.15 -5.01 22.15
C VAL A 156 -17.33 -4.11 21.24
N VAL A 157 -16.18 -4.57 20.79
CA VAL A 157 -15.27 -3.81 19.92
C VAL A 157 -15.21 -4.49 18.56
N ASN A 158 -15.41 -3.73 17.48
CA ASN A 158 -15.25 -4.18 16.09
C ASN A 158 -15.74 -5.64 15.86
N PRO A 159 -16.99 -5.98 16.24
CA PRO A 159 -17.45 -7.36 16.37
C PRO A 159 -17.36 -8.17 15.07
N LEU A 160 -17.02 -9.45 15.17
CA LEU A 160 -17.18 -10.35 14.02
C LEU A 160 -18.66 -10.48 13.62
N MET A 161 -18.90 -10.95 12.40
CA MET A 161 -20.26 -11.08 11.87
C MET A 161 -21.13 -11.94 12.81
N GLY A 162 -22.26 -11.38 13.27
CA GLY A 162 -23.18 -12.03 14.19
C GLY A 162 -22.86 -11.90 15.69
N VAL A 163 -21.64 -11.46 16.06
CA VAL A 163 -21.22 -11.35 17.47
C VAL A 163 -22.00 -10.28 18.21
N GLU A 164 -22.19 -9.09 17.63
CA GLU A 164 -22.98 -8.03 18.27
C GLU A 164 -24.42 -8.51 18.59
N ARG A 165 -25.05 -9.20 17.63
CA ARG A 165 -26.39 -9.75 17.81
C ARG A 165 -26.41 -10.80 18.91
N ALA A 166 -25.40 -11.67 18.98
CA ALA A 166 -25.29 -12.68 20.03
C ALA A 166 -25.05 -12.06 21.41
N ALA A 167 -24.17 -11.07 21.51
CA ALA A 167 -23.91 -10.33 22.76
C ALA A 167 -25.16 -9.59 23.25
N ARG A 168 -25.88 -8.89 22.35
CA ARG A 168 -27.11 -8.17 22.70
C ARG A 168 -28.24 -9.08 23.20
N LYS A 169 -28.26 -10.36 22.81
CA LYS A 169 -29.24 -11.32 23.35
C LYS A 169 -29.07 -11.57 24.84
N HIS A 170 -27.90 -11.31 25.42
CA HIS A 170 -27.65 -11.46 26.85
C HIS A 170 -28.09 -10.23 27.67
N GLY A 171 -28.38 -9.10 27.01
CA GLY A 171 -28.96 -7.93 27.64
C GLY A 171 -28.00 -7.06 28.47
N ASN A 172 -26.71 -7.40 28.56
CA ASN A 172 -25.71 -6.65 29.33
C ASN A 172 -24.69 -5.87 28.48
N VAL A 173 -24.99 -5.64 27.20
CA VAL A 173 -24.15 -4.82 26.32
C VAL A 173 -24.31 -3.34 26.65
N GLU A 174 -23.27 -2.75 27.22
CA GLU A 174 -23.23 -1.34 27.60
C GLU A 174 -22.88 -0.46 26.40
N ARG A 175 -21.87 -0.84 25.63
CA ARG A 175 -21.37 -0.05 24.50
C ARG A 175 -20.78 -0.91 23.40
N VAL A 176 -20.98 -0.47 22.16
CA VAL A 176 -20.34 -1.04 20.97
C VAL A 176 -19.40 0.02 20.37
N PHE A 177 -18.15 -0.35 20.13
CA PHE A 177 -17.16 0.43 19.41
C PHE A 177 -17.06 -0.11 17.98
N GLU A 178 -17.32 0.74 16.98
CA GLU A 178 -17.20 0.37 15.56
C GLU A 178 -16.35 1.40 14.84
N ASN A 179 -15.08 1.05 14.62
CA ASN A 179 -14.06 1.92 14.02
C ASN A 179 -13.60 1.43 12.64
N ARG A 180 -14.18 0.34 12.13
CA ARG A 180 -13.73 -0.24 10.86
C ARG A 180 -14.13 0.66 9.70
N SER A 181 -13.15 0.91 8.84
CA SER A 181 -13.41 1.55 7.55
C SER A 181 -14.24 0.62 6.65
N PRO A 182 -15.06 1.15 5.73
CA PRO A 182 -15.85 0.34 4.80
C PRO A 182 -14.96 -0.62 4.00
N PRO A 183 -15.33 -1.91 3.87
CA PRO A 183 -14.45 -2.93 3.30
C PRO A 183 -14.08 -2.62 1.84
N LEU A 184 -15.00 -2.05 1.06
CA LEU A 184 -14.74 -1.61 -0.32
C LEU A 184 -13.68 -0.51 -0.38
N LYS A 185 -13.73 0.45 0.53
CA LYS A 185 -12.76 1.55 0.62
C LYS A 185 -11.38 1.02 1.03
N VAL A 186 -11.35 0.08 1.97
CA VAL A 186 -10.12 -0.61 2.38
C VAL A 186 -9.51 -1.36 1.20
N CYS A 187 -10.31 -2.18 0.49
CA CYS A 187 -9.86 -2.93 -0.68
C CYS A 187 -9.33 -2.01 -1.78
N ALA A 188 -10.08 -0.96 -2.16
CA ALA A 188 -9.66 0.00 -3.17
C ALA A 188 -8.35 0.72 -2.80
N LYS A 189 -8.16 1.02 -1.50
CA LYS A 189 -6.92 1.62 -0.98
C LYS A 189 -5.76 0.62 -0.98
N SER A 190 -6.00 -0.63 -0.61
CA SER A 190 -4.99 -1.71 -0.62
C SER A 190 -4.52 -2.04 -2.04
N LEU A 191 -5.45 -2.12 -2.99
CA LEU A 191 -5.14 -2.28 -4.41
C LEU A 191 -4.54 -1.01 -5.04
N ARG A 192 -4.54 0.11 -4.32
CA ARG A 192 -4.09 1.43 -4.80
C ARG A 192 -4.69 1.80 -6.16
N LEU A 193 -6.01 1.68 -6.30
CA LEU A 193 -6.70 1.98 -7.57
C LEU A 193 -6.40 3.39 -8.09
N HIS A 194 -6.11 4.35 -7.21
CA HIS A 194 -5.67 5.69 -7.61
C HIS A 194 -4.34 5.71 -8.40
N GLN A 195 -3.45 4.72 -8.21
CA GLN A 195 -2.20 4.57 -8.97
C GLN A 195 -2.44 3.98 -10.37
N TRP A 196 -3.62 3.41 -10.64
CA TRP A 196 -3.97 2.91 -11.97
C TRP A 196 -4.06 4.03 -13.00
N LEU A 197 -4.17 5.29 -12.56
CA LEU A 197 -4.05 6.46 -13.43
C LEU A 197 -2.79 6.39 -14.31
N LYS A 198 -1.68 5.86 -13.78
CA LYS A 198 -0.43 5.69 -14.55
C LYS A 198 -0.58 4.71 -15.71
N ASN A 199 -1.47 3.73 -15.57
CA ASN A 199 -1.75 2.76 -16.60
C ASN A 199 -2.58 3.35 -17.75
N LEU A 200 -3.09 4.59 -17.65
CA LEU A 200 -3.65 5.28 -18.81
C LEU A 200 -2.64 5.43 -19.95
N LEU A 201 -1.34 5.36 -19.65
CA LEU A 201 -0.28 5.32 -20.67
C LEU A 201 -0.40 4.12 -21.64
N ILE A 202 -1.12 3.05 -21.26
CA ILE A 202 -1.42 1.90 -22.14
C ILE A 202 -2.28 2.33 -23.34
N PHE A 203 -3.05 3.42 -23.23
CA PHE A 203 -3.87 3.94 -24.32
C PHE A 203 -3.11 4.90 -25.26
N VAL A 204 -1.92 5.38 -24.89
CA VAL A 204 -1.13 6.29 -25.73
C VAL A 204 -0.93 5.76 -27.16
N PRO A 205 -0.60 4.48 -27.40
CA PRO A 205 -0.45 3.93 -28.75
C PRO A 205 -1.75 3.93 -29.56
N LEU A 206 -2.90 3.72 -28.89
CA LEU A 206 -4.21 3.76 -29.52
C LEU A 206 -4.55 5.18 -30.01
N LEU A 207 -4.20 6.19 -29.21
CA LEU A 207 -4.36 7.61 -29.57
C LEU A 207 -3.39 8.00 -30.70
N ALA A 208 -2.11 7.67 -30.54
CA ALA A 208 -1.05 8.06 -31.47
C ALA A 208 -1.19 7.40 -32.85
N GLY A 209 -1.77 6.20 -32.91
CA GLY A 209 -2.08 5.50 -34.17
C GLY A 209 -3.44 5.83 -34.77
N HIS A 210 -4.20 6.78 -34.20
CA HIS A 210 -5.56 7.16 -34.64
C HIS A 210 -6.56 5.99 -34.69
N HIS A 211 -6.36 4.94 -33.87
CA HIS A 211 -7.17 3.72 -33.88
C HIS A 211 -8.37 3.76 -32.92
N ILE A 212 -8.68 4.93 -32.36
CA ILE A 212 -9.74 5.13 -31.34
C ILE A 212 -11.13 4.72 -31.86
N ALA A 213 -11.37 4.85 -33.18
CA ALA A 213 -12.64 4.47 -33.80
C ALA A 213 -12.86 2.95 -33.88
N SER A 214 -11.82 2.14 -33.66
CA SER A 214 -11.91 0.68 -33.76
C SER A 214 -12.29 0.06 -32.41
N LEU A 215 -13.56 -0.32 -32.27
CA LEU A 215 -14.08 -0.95 -31.05
C LEU A 215 -13.28 -2.18 -30.59
N PRO A 216 -12.78 -3.08 -31.46
CA PRO A 216 -11.97 -4.21 -31.04
C PRO A 216 -10.64 -3.81 -30.39
N LEU A 217 -9.92 -2.81 -30.92
CA LEU A 217 -8.64 -2.37 -30.34
C LEU A 217 -8.86 -1.61 -29.03
N VAL A 218 -9.95 -0.85 -28.93
CA VAL A 218 -10.36 -0.23 -27.65
C VAL A 218 -10.63 -1.30 -26.59
N ALA A 219 -11.34 -2.38 -26.94
CA ALA A 219 -11.60 -3.49 -26.03
C ALA A 219 -10.31 -4.19 -25.57
N LEU A 220 -9.37 -4.46 -26.49
CA LEU A 220 -8.06 -5.02 -26.14
C LEU A 220 -7.26 -4.08 -25.21
N ALA A 221 -7.25 -2.78 -25.49
CA ALA A 221 -6.59 -1.79 -24.64
C ALA A 221 -7.22 -1.69 -23.24
N LEU A 222 -8.55 -1.82 -23.13
CA LEU A 222 -9.26 -1.88 -21.85
C LEU A 222 -8.91 -3.14 -21.05
N VAL A 223 -8.86 -4.31 -21.71
CA VAL A 223 -8.41 -5.55 -21.07
C VAL A 223 -6.96 -5.41 -20.59
N ALA A 224 -6.07 -4.89 -21.44
CA ALA A 224 -4.67 -4.61 -21.09
C ALA A 224 -4.56 -3.66 -19.89
N PHE A 225 -5.36 -2.60 -19.83
CA PHE A 225 -5.42 -1.67 -18.70
C PHE A 225 -5.81 -2.36 -17.39
N LEU A 226 -6.88 -3.16 -17.40
CA LEU A 226 -7.37 -3.87 -16.21
C LEU A 226 -6.35 -4.91 -15.73
N VAL A 227 -5.79 -5.70 -16.66
CA VAL A 227 -4.83 -6.76 -16.35
C VAL A 227 -3.51 -6.20 -15.83
N PHE A 228 -2.99 -5.15 -16.47
CA PHE A 228 -1.79 -4.47 -16.00
C PHE A 228 -2.04 -3.76 -14.65
N GLY A 229 -3.27 -3.27 -14.42
CA GLY A 229 -3.75 -2.79 -13.13
C GLY A 229 -3.66 -3.84 -12.03
N MET A 230 -4.21 -5.03 -12.27
CA MET A 230 -4.14 -6.16 -11.33
C MET A 230 -2.70 -6.60 -11.04
N CYS A 231 -1.85 -6.67 -12.07
CA CYS A 231 -0.43 -6.98 -11.93
C CYS A 231 0.29 -5.93 -11.08
N ALA A 232 0.06 -4.63 -11.33
CA ALA A 232 0.62 -3.56 -10.51
C ALA A 232 0.12 -3.60 -9.05
N SER A 233 -1.17 -3.89 -8.83
CA SER A 233 -1.74 -4.07 -7.48
C SER A 233 -1.10 -5.22 -6.72
N SER A 234 -0.79 -6.34 -7.39
CA SER A 234 -0.05 -7.46 -6.79
C SER A 234 1.31 -7.02 -6.27
N VAL A 235 2.08 -6.27 -7.07
CA VAL A 235 3.38 -5.73 -6.62
C VAL A 235 3.22 -4.77 -5.45
N TYR A 236 2.20 -3.90 -5.46
CA TYR A 236 1.96 -2.97 -4.35
C TYR A 236 1.62 -3.69 -3.05
N LEU A 237 0.80 -4.74 -3.09
CA LEU A 237 0.49 -5.56 -1.92
C LEU A 237 1.73 -6.28 -1.40
N LEU A 238 2.52 -6.90 -2.29
CA LEU A 238 3.76 -7.56 -1.90
C LEU A 238 4.74 -6.58 -1.25
N ASN A 239 4.90 -5.39 -1.82
CA ASN A 239 5.75 -4.34 -1.24
C ASN A 239 5.23 -3.88 0.13
N ASP A 240 3.92 -3.70 0.31
CA ASP A 240 3.34 -3.30 1.60
C ASP A 240 3.48 -4.39 2.68
N LEU A 241 3.57 -5.67 2.30
CA LEU A 241 3.90 -6.77 3.21
C LEU A 241 5.39 -6.79 3.58
N LEU A 242 6.28 -6.55 2.61
CA LEU A 242 7.73 -6.53 2.85
C LEU A 242 8.18 -5.32 3.68
N ASP A 243 7.57 -4.16 3.44
CA ASP A 243 7.86 -2.89 4.12
C ASP A 243 6.96 -2.68 5.37
N LEU A 244 6.25 -3.70 5.86
CA LEU A 244 5.22 -3.56 6.92
C LEU A 244 5.70 -2.82 8.17
N GLU A 245 6.85 -3.22 8.72
CA GLU A 245 7.45 -2.63 9.93
C GLU A 245 7.92 -1.19 9.68
N ASP A 246 8.55 -0.96 8.53
CA ASP A 246 9.02 0.36 8.11
C ASP A 246 7.85 1.33 7.86
N ASP A 247 6.74 0.81 7.32
CA ASP A 247 5.51 1.55 7.09
C ASP A 247 4.84 1.96 8.40
N ARG A 248 4.86 1.10 9.42
CA ARG A 248 4.29 1.40 10.75
C ARG A 248 5.03 2.52 11.48
N HIS A 249 6.36 2.58 11.34
CA HIS A 249 7.18 3.66 11.88
C HIS A 249 7.03 4.99 11.13
N HIS A 250 6.46 4.96 9.92
CA HIS A 250 6.40 6.14 9.07
C HIS A 250 5.14 6.98 9.37
N PRO A 251 5.26 8.33 9.53
CA PRO A 251 4.16 9.19 9.99
C PRO A 251 2.89 9.14 9.13
N VAL A 252 3.04 8.97 7.82
CA VAL A 252 1.92 8.84 6.87
C VAL A 252 1.60 7.39 6.49
N LYS A 253 2.61 6.53 6.28
CA LYS A 253 2.41 5.16 5.77
C LYS A 253 1.87 4.19 6.82
N CYS A 254 1.93 4.54 8.10
CA CYS A 254 1.28 3.77 9.18
C CYS A 254 -0.23 3.63 8.96
N ARG A 255 -0.83 4.55 8.18
CA ARG A 255 -2.26 4.54 7.79
C ARG A 255 -2.55 3.65 6.58
N ARG A 256 -1.56 2.92 6.03
CA ARG A 256 -1.80 1.92 4.97
C ARG A 256 -2.65 0.78 5.53
N PRO A 257 -3.57 0.19 4.74
CA PRO A 257 -4.48 -0.83 5.25
C PRO A 257 -3.83 -2.00 5.96
N LEU A 258 -2.72 -2.53 5.45
CA LEU A 258 -1.98 -3.63 6.08
C LEU A 258 -1.24 -3.18 7.35
N ALA A 259 -0.55 -2.03 7.31
CA ALA A 259 0.19 -1.47 8.45
C ALA A 259 -0.71 -1.12 9.64
N SER A 260 -1.88 -0.52 9.36
CA SER A 260 -2.89 -0.12 10.36
C SER A 260 -3.80 -1.26 10.84
N GLY A 261 -3.68 -2.47 10.28
CA GLY A 261 -4.57 -3.59 10.60
C GLY A 261 -5.99 -3.48 10.02
N ALA A 262 -6.31 -2.43 9.26
CA ALA A 262 -7.62 -2.30 8.61
C ALA A 262 -7.89 -3.41 7.56
N MET A 263 -6.82 -3.98 6.97
CA MET A 263 -6.88 -5.19 6.16
C MET A 263 -6.08 -6.30 6.85
N PRO A 264 -6.66 -7.50 7.04
CA PRO A 264 -5.94 -8.63 7.62
C PRO A 264 -4.69 -8.99 6.81
N LEU A 265 -3.56 -9.22 7.49
CA LEU A 265 -2.28 -9.55 6.85
C LEU A 265 -2.38 -10.84 6.01
N LEU A 266 -3.08 -11.86 6.51
CA LEU A 266 -3.32 -13.12 5.79
C LEU A 266 -4.06 -12.92 4.47
N LEU A 267 -5.02 -12.00 4.43
CA LEU A 267 -5.72 -11.65 3.19
C LEU A 267 -4.74 -11.01 2.20
N GLY A 268 -3.83 -10.16 2.65
CA GLY A 268 -2.76 -9.60 1.83
C GLY A 268 -1.88 -10.69 1.20
N VAL A 269 -1.46 -11.69 1.99
CA VAL A 269 -0.63 -12.82 1.55
C VAL A 269 -1.32 -13.67 0.49
N LEU A 270 -2.63 -13.89 0.64
CA LEU A 270 -3.41 -14.65 -0.34
C LEU A 270 -3.69 -13.84 -1.61
N LEU A 271 -3.97 -12.55 -1.45
CA LEU A 271 -4.45 -11.70 -2.54
C LEU A 271 -3.34 -11.33 -3.54
N PHE A 272 -2.09 -11.09 -3.09
CA PHE A 272 -1.02 -10.74 -4.02
C PHE A 272 -0.72 -11.83 -5.07
N PRO A 273 -0.53 -13.13 -4.73
CA PRO A 273 -0.28 -14.16 -5.72
C PRO A 273 -1.53 -14.48 -6.54
N ALA A 274 -2.72 -14.42 -5.94
CA ALA A 274 -3.98 -14.62 -6.65
C ALA A 274 -4.18 -13.56 -7.76
N LEU A 275 -3.97 -12.28 -7.44
CA LEU A 275 -4.03 -11.20 -8.44
C LEU A 275 -2.98 -11.39 -9.54
N LEU A 276 -1.78 -11.82 -9.20
CA LEU A 276 -0.73 -12.09 -10.17
C LEU A 276 -1.15 -13.22 -11.13
N ALA A 277 -1.57 -14.37 -10.57
CA ALA A 277 -2.00 -15.52 -11.35
C ALA A 277 -3.19 -15.19 -12.25
N VAL A 278 -4.21 -14.53 -11.72
CA VAL A 278 -5.38 -14.08 -12.51
C VAL A 278 -4.96 -13.09 -13.60
N SER A 279 -4.07 -12.13 -13.30
CA SER A 279 -3.60 -11.18 -14.31
C SER A 279 -2.89 -11.88 -15.48
N PHE A 280 -2.00 -12.83 -15.21
CA PHE A 280 -1.31 -13.58 -16.27
C PHE A 280 -2.24 -14.54 -17.01
N ALA A 281 -3.18 -15.18 -16.32
CA ALA A 281 -4.17 -16.06 -16.97
C ALA A 281 -5.06 -15.28 -17.93
N VAL A 282 -5.60 -14.13 -17.51
CA VAL A 282 -6.42 -13.26 -18.37
C VAL A 282 -5.57 -12.69 -19.52
N ALA A 283 -4.34 -12.25 -19.27
CA ALA A 283 -3.44 -11.81 -20.33
C ALA A 283 -3.20 -12.91 -21.38
N TRP A 284 -2.93 -14.14 -20.94
CA TRP A 284 -2.63 -15.26 -21.82
C TRP A 284 -3.82 -15.65 -22.72
N VAL A 285 -5.04 -15.54 -22.20
CA VAL A 285 -6.26 -15.89 -22.94
C VAL A 285 -6.67 -14.80 -23.93
N PHE A 286 -6.57 -13.52 -23.55
CA PHE A 286 -7.16 -12.42 -24.31
C PHE A 286 -6.15 -11.53 -25.04
N LEU A 287 -4.86 -11.59 -24.73
CA LEU A 287 -3.83 -10.71 -25.28
C LEU A 287 -2.68 -11.51 -25.93
N PRO A 288 -1.92 -10.90 -26.85
CA PRO A 288 -0.77 -11.55 -27.47
C PRO A 288 0.30 -11.94 -26.45
N TRP A 289 1.01 -13.06 -26.67
CA TRP A 289 2.08 -13.53 -25.77
C TRP A 289 3.17 -12.48 -25.51
N ARG A 290 3.42 -11.58 -26.47
CA ARG A 290 4.36 -10.45 -26.33
C ARG A 290 3.96 -9.52 -25.18
N PHE A 291 2.67 -9.31 -24.95
CA PHE A 291 2.16 -8.55 -23.82
C PHE A 291 2.51 -9.22 -22.49
N CYS A 292 2.37 -10.55 -22.39
CA CYS A 292 2.75 -11.30 -21.20
C CYS A 292 4.23 -11.15 -20.86
N VAL A 293 5.11 -11.14 -21.88
CA VAL A 293 6.55 -10.91 -21.69
C VAL A 293 6.82 -9.50 -21.17
N VAL A 294 6.17 -8.48 -21.74
CA VAL A 294 6.29 -7.09 -21.27
C VAL A 294 5.80 -6.94 -19.82
N MET A 295 4.68 -7.58 -19.49
CA MET A 295 4.12 -7.57 -18.14
C MET A 295 5.03 -8.29 -17.14
N LEU A 296 5.64 -9.42 -17.52
CA LEU A 296 6.64 -10.11 -16.71
C LEU A 296 7.89 -9.26 -16.50
N ALA A 297 8.42 -8.64 -17.55
CA ALA A 297 9.56 -7.73 -17.46
C ALA A 297 9.25 -6.53 -16.55
N TYR A 298 8.04 -5.95 -16.67
CA TYR A 298 7.56 -4.89 -15.77
C TYR A 298 7.53 -5.36 -14.31
N TYR A 299 6.99 -6.56 -14.05
CA TYR A 299 6.88 -7.13 -12.71
C TYR A 299 8.27 -7.33 -12.09
N VAL A 300 9.18 -7.99 -12.82
CA VAL A 300 10.57 -8.21 -12.40
C VAL A 300 11.30 -6.88 -12.15
N LEU A 301 11.17 -5.91 -13.05
CA LEU A 301 11.81 -4.61 -12.90
C LEU A 301 11.27 -3.84 -11.69
N THR A 302 9.97 -3.93 -11.42
CA THR A 302 9.35 -3.28 -10.25
C THR A 302 9.81 -3.92 -8.93
N LEU A 303 9.99 -5.25 -8.91
CA LEU A 303 10.57 -5.95 -7.76
C LEU A 303 12.05 -5.59 -7.57
N ALA A 304 12.85 -5.64 -8.63
CA ALA A 304 14.26 -5.25 -8.60
C ALA A 304 14.43 -3.81 -8.12
N TYR A 305 13.56 -2.90 -8.58
CA TYR A 305 13.48 -1.53 -8.10
C TYR A 305 13.22 -1.46 -6.59
N SER A 306 12.20 -2.18 -6.13
CA SER A 306 11.76 -2.12 -4.73
C SER A 306 12.78 -2.71 -3.76
N LEU A 307 13.51 -3.75 -4.17
CA LEU A 307 14.49 -4.45 -3.34
C LEU A 307 15.88 -3.79 -3.35
N ALA A 308 16.38 -3.39 -4.53
CA ALA A 308 17.77 -2.99 -4.70
C ALA A 308 17.95 -1.67 -5.46
N LEU A 309 17.34 -1.50 -6.63
CA LEU A 309 17.71 -0.40 -7.53
C LEU A 309 17.30 0.98 -6.99
N LYS A 310 16.27 1.07 -6.13
CA LYS A 310 15.90 2.32 -5.46
C LYS A 310 17.01 2.92 -4.59
N ARG A 311 18.03 2.13 -4.23
CA ARG A 311 19.16 2.53 -3.38
C ARG A 311 20.29 3.20 -4.16
N GLN A 312 20.30 3.05 -5.49
CA GLN A 312 21.35 3.56 -6.37
C GLN A 312 20.93 4.90 -6.97
N VAL A 313 21.79 5.92 -6.79
CA VAL A 313 21.58 7.28 -7.31
C VAL A 313 21.52 7.26 -8.83
N ILE A 314 20.63 8.06 -9.41
CA ILE A 314 20.26 8.15 -10.84
C ILE A 314 19.59 6.88 -11.41
N VAL A 315 20.07 5.68 -11.05
CA VAL A 315 19.49 4.41 -11.49
C VAL A 315 18.02 4.32 -11.10
N ASP A 316 17.66 4.78 -9.90
CA ASP A 316 16.27 4.83 -9.44
C ASP A 316 15.36 5.65 -10.36
N VAL A 317 15.83 6.81 -10.83
CA VAL A 317 15.09 7.70 -11.73
C VAL A 317 15.00 7.12 -13.15
N VAL A 318 16.10 6.57 -13.67
CA VAL A 318 16.13 5.92 -14.99
C VAL A 318 15.19 4.71 -15.01
N VAL A 319 15.19 3.89 -13.96
CA VAL A 319 14.27 2.76 -13.83
C VAL A 319 12.82 3.24 -13.71
N LEU A 320 12.56 4.34 -12.98
CA LEU A 320 11.21 4.89 -12.90
C LEU A 320 10.70 5.37 -14.26
N ALA A 321 11.57 6.03 -15.05
CA ALA A 321 11.27 6.42 -16.43
C ALA A 321 10.99 5.19 -17.30
N ALA A 322 11.83 4.15 -17.21
CA ALA A 322 11.63 2.89 -17.92
C ALA A 322 10.28 2.23 -17.56
N LEU A 323 9.92 2.18 -16.27
CA LEU A 323 8.63 1.63 -15.81
C LEU A 323 7.42 2.39 -16.37
N TYR A 324 7.51 3.70 -16.58
CA TYR A 324 6.47 4.46 -17.27
C TYR A 324 6.43 4.13 -18.76
N THR A 325 7.58 4.09 -19.41
CA THR A 325 7.72 3.70 -20.82
C THR A 325 7.21 2.29 -21.10
N THR A 326 7.44 1.33 -20.19
CA THR A 326 6.95 -0.05 -20.33
C THR A 326 5.43 -0.13 -20.44
N ARG A 327 4.68 0.83 -19.87
CA ARG A 327 3.21 0.87 -20.02
C ARG A 327 2.78 1.21 -21.44
N ILE A 328 3.52 2.08 -22.10
CA ILE A 328 3.29 2.38 -23.52
C ILE A 328 3.60 1.15 -24.36
N ILE A 329 4.74 0.48 -24.11
CA ILE A 329 5.11 -0.78 -24.78
C ILE A 329 4.04 -1.88 -24.55
N ALA A 330 3.48 -1.96 -23.34
CA ALA A 330 2.38 -2.87 -23.04
C ALA A 330 1.14 -2.55 -23.89
N GLY A 331 0.77 -1.28 -24.03
CA GLY A 331 -0.30 -0.85 -24.94
C GLY A 331 -0.08 -1.29 -26.38
N VAL A 332 1.11 -1.05 -26.91
CA VAL A 332 1.52 -1.41 -28.29
C VAL A 332 1.37 -2.90 -28.52
N THR A 333 1.93 -3.71 -27.62
CA THR A 333 1.88 -5.17 -27.72
C THR A 333 0.49 -5.75 -27.54
N ALA A 334 -0.39 -5.08 -26.79
CA ALA A 334 -1.80 -5.48 -26.63
C ALA A 334 -2.62 -5.27 -27.92
N ILE A 335 -2.45 -4.13 -28.59
CA ILE A 335 -3.21 -3.79 -29.80
C ILE A 335 -2.54 -4.25 -31.10
N GLY A 336 -1.29 -4.73 -31.04
CA GLY A 336 -0.57 -5.26 -32.21
C GLY A 336 -0.03 -4.20 -33.17
N VAL A 337 0.15 -2.95 -32.71
CA VAL A 337 0.68 -1.84 -33.52
C VAL A 337 2.21 -1.78 -33.39
N HIS A 338 2.90 -1.09 -34.30
CA HIS A 338 4.35 -0.87 -34.23
C HIS A 338 4.68 0.45 -33.52
N LEU A 339 5.72 0.44 -32.67
CA LEU A 339 6.27 1.66 -32.06
C LEU A 339 7.13 2.41 -33.06
N THR A 340 6.94 3.72 -33.15
CA THR A 340 7.98 4.59 -33.70
C THR A 340 9.08 4.76 -32.65
N PHE A 341 10.33 4.70 -33.10
CA PHE A 341 11.49 4.96 -32.24
C PHE A 341 11.37 6.32 -31.54
N TRP A 342 10.88 7.32 -32.26
CA TRP A 342 10.67 8.68 -31.77
C TRP A 342 9.68 8.79 -30.61
N LEU A 343 8.54 8.07 -30.66
CA LEU A 343 7.58 8.07 -29.55
C LEU A 343 8.18 7.47 -28.28
N LEU A 344 8.98 6.40 -28.42
CA LEU A 344 9.65 5.77 -27.29
C LEU A 344 10.73 6.69 -26.70
N ALA A 345 11.55 7.31 -27.55
CA ALA A 345 12.57 8.27 -27.14
C ALA A 345 11.96 9.48 -26.42
N PHE A 346 10.90 10.07 -27.00
CA PHE A 346 10.14 11.16 -26.39
C PHE A 346 9.63 10.77 -25.00
N SER A 347 9.00 9.59 -24.91
CA SER A 347 8.44 9.05 -23.67
C SER A 347 9.52 8.85 -22.61
N MET A 348 10.68 8.31 -22.98
CA MET A 348 11.78 8.08 -22.06
C MET A 348 12.29 9.40 -21.44
N PHE A 349 12.50 10.44 -22.26
CA PHE A 349 13.00 11.72 -21.78
C PHE A 349 11.96 12.49 -20.96
N ILE A 350 10.69 12.50 -21.37
CA ILE A 350 9.64 13.18 -20.58
C ILE A 350 9.42 12.48 -19.23
N PHE A 351 9.43 11.14 -19.19
CA PHE A 351 9.29 10.41 -17.93
C PHE A 351 10.54 10.50 -17.05
N LEU A 352 11.73 10.63 -17.63
CA LEU A 352 12.96 10.92 -16.87
C LEU A 352 12.87 12.28 -16.19
N SER A 353 12.40 13.31 -16.91
CA SER A 353 12.14 14.64 -16.34
C SER A 353 11.13 14.57 -15.17
N LEU A 354 9.99 13.90 -15.37
CA LEU A 354 9.00 13.74 -14.30
C LEU A 354 9.49 12.88 -13.12
N ALA A 355 10.34 11.89 -13.36
CA ALA A 355 10.97 11.11 -12.30
C ALA A 355 11.95 11.97 -11.47
N LEU A 356 12.69 12.87 -12.12
CA LEU A 356 13.58 13.83 -11.45
C LEU A 356 12.78 14.86 -10.66
N VAL A 357 11.64 15.34 -11.18
CA VAL A 357 10.70 16.20 -10.44
C VAL A 357 10.29 15.55 -9.13
N LYS A 358 9.87 14.27 -9.19
CA LYS A 358 9.49 13.51 -8.00
C LYS A 358 10.63 13.40 -6.99
N ARG A 359 11.84 13.06 -7.47
CA ARG A 359 13.04 12.94 -6.63
C ARG A 359 13.40 14.27 -5.98
N TYR A 360 13.34 15.37 -6.73
CA TYR A 360 13.58 16.71 -6.23
C TYR A 360 12.58 17.08 -5.13
N ALA A 361 11.28 16.85 -5.35
CA ALA A 361 10.25 17.15 -4.36
C ALA A 361 10.44 16.35 -3.06
N GLU A 362 10.76 15.05 -3.16
CA GLU A 362 11.08 14.21 -1.99
C GLU A 362 12.29 14.75 -1.22
N LEU A 363 13.37 15.13 -1.91
CA LEU A 363 14.61 15.64 -1.28
C LEU A 363 14.41 17.04 -0.67
N TYR A 364 13.68 17.92 -1.33
CA TYR A 364 13.37 19.27 -0.86
C TYR A 364 12.50 19.25 0.41
N ALA A 365 11.51 18.35 0.48
CA ALA A 365 10.70 18.16 1.69
C ALA A 365 11.56 17.71 2.88
N MET A 366 12.52 16.81 2.65
CA MET A 366 13.43 16.34 3.70
C MET A 366 14.41 17.41 4.18
N GLN A 367 14.90 18.24 3.28
CA GLN A 367 15.75 19.38 3.62
C GLN A 367 15.01 20.35 4.56
N LYS A 368 13.71 20.61 4.30
CA LYS A 368 12.85 21.42 5.19
C LYS A 368 12.66 20.79 6.57
N ASP A 369 12.58 19.46 6.64
CA ASP A 369 12.43 18.71 7.90
C ASP A 369 13.76 18.56 8.68
N GLY A 370 14.86 19.19 8.23
CA GLY A 370 16.16 19.13 8.90
C GLY A 370 16.87 17.76 8.82
N ARG A 371 16.46 16.90 7.88
CA ARG A 371 17.03 15.55 7.71
C ARG A 371 18.18 15.59 6.69
N ALA A 372 19.37 15.16 7.09
CA ALA A 372 20.57 15.21 6.26
C ALA A 372 20.57 14.24 5.05
N ASN A 373 19.98 13.04 5.19
CA ASN A 373 20.01 11.99 4.16
C ASN A 373 18.63 11.40 3.87
N VAL A 374 18.36 11.07 2.60
CA VAL A 374 17.21 10.21 2.23
C VAL A 374 17.51 8.79 2.68
N ARG A 375 16.80 8.31 3.73
CA ARG A 375 16.92 6.92 4.23
C ARG A 375 16.83 5.94 3.06
N GLY A 376 17.94 5.27 2.78
CA GLY A 376 18.03 4.16 1.82
C GLY A 376 18.06 4.51 0.33
N ARG A 377 18.35 5.76 -0.07
CA ARG A 377 18.45 6.14 -1.52
C ARG A 377 19.74 6.84 -1.96
N GLY A 378 20.65 7.15 -1.03
CA GLY A 378 21.99 7.66 -1.35
C GLY A 378 22.08 9.14 -1.77
N TYR A 379 20.96 9.85 -1.93
CA TYR A 379 20.94 11.27 -2.27
C TYR A 379 21.23 12.18 -1.06
N LEU A 380 21.97 13.26 -1.32
CA LEU A 380 22.28 14.34 -0.39
C LEU A 380 21.47 15.60 -0.73
N ALA A 381 21.15 16.42 0.26
CA ALA A 381 20.43 17.69 0.03
C ALA A 381 21.19 18.64 -0.93
N SER A 382 22.51 18.51 -1.02
CA SER A 382 23.38 19.23 -1.96
C SER A 382 23.12 18.89 -3.44
N ASP A 383 22.45 17.77 -3.72
CA ASP A 383 22.23 17.29 -5.10
C ASP A 383 21.06 18.01 -5.78
N LEU A 384 20.26 18.81 -5.05
CA LEU A 384 19.09 19.51 -5.57
C LEU A 384 19.37 20.33 -6.85
N PRO A 385 20.43 21.19 -6.91
CA PRO A 385 20.71 21.96 -8.13
C PRO A 385 21.00 21.06 -9.33
N LEU A 386 21.79 19.99 -9.14
CA LEU A 386 22.13 19.04 -10.19
C LEU A 386 20.87 18.31 -10.69
N LEU A 387 20.01 17.84 -9.79
CA LEU A 387 18.75 17.18 -10.14
C LEU A 387 17.82 18.10 -10.93
N SER A 388 17.75 19.38 -10.56
CA SER A 388 16.96 20.37 -11.31
C SER A 388 17.50 20.61 -12.72
N SER A 389 18.82 20.68 -12.88
CA SER A 389 19.48 20.86 -14.18
C SER A 389 19.25 19.65 -15.09
N LEU A 390 19.51 18.43 -14.59
CA LEU A 390 19.28 17.18 -15.34
C LEU A 390 17.81 17.02 -15.73
N GLY A 391 16.92 17.42 -14.84
CA GLY A 391 15.48 17.31 -15.02
C GLY A 391 14.91 18.28 -16.05
N ALA A 392 15.30 19.56 -15.98
CA ALA A 392 14.92 20.53 -17.01
C ALA A 392 15.51 20.16 -18.38
N ALA A 393 16.78 19.76 -18.42
CA ALA A 393 17.45 19.34 -19.65
C ALA A 393 16.76 18.12 -20.30
N SER A 394 16.45 17.08 -19.53
CA SER A 394 15.71 15.91 -20.05
C SER A 394 14.32 16.29 -20.58
N GLY A 395 13.62 17.22 -19.93
CA GLY A 395 12.35 17.75 -20.44
C GLY A 395 12.50 18.46 -21.79
N PHE A 396 13.48 19.36 -21.92
CA PHE A 396 13.72 20.07 -23.17
C PHE A 396 14.22 19.16 -24.29
N VAL A 397 15.02 18.14 -23.98
CA VAL A 397 15.39 17.09 -24.93
C VAL A 397 14.16 16.32 -25.40
N ALA A 398 13.16 16.05 -24.55
CA ALA A 398 11.90 15.47 -25.00
C ALA A 398 11.21 16.36 -26.05
N VAL A 399 11.18 17.68 -25.86
CA VAL A 399 10.62 18.60 -26.86
C VAL A 399 11.44 18.61 -28.16
N LEU A 400 12.77 18.58 -28.05
CA LEU A 400 13.65 18.46 -29.22
C LEU A 400 13.36 17.17 -30.01
N VAL A 401 13.20 16.05 -29.32
CA VAL A 401 12.83 14.76 -29.92
C VAL A 401 11.47 14.84 -30.61
N LEU A 402 10.48 15.55 -30.04
CA LEU A 402 9.22 15.83 -30.72
C LEU A 402 9.43 16.69 -31.99
N ALA A 403 10.31 17.69 -31.94
CA ALA A 403 10.60 18.51 -33.11
C ALA A 403 11.22 17.69 -34.26
N LEU A 404 12.12 16.76 -33.92
CA LEU A 404 12.72 15.82 -34.88
C LEU A 404 11.67 14.85 -35.45
N TYR A 405 10.76 14.37 -34.61
CA TYR A 405 9.65 13.49 -35.04
C TYR A 405 8.79 14.12 -36.14
N ILE A 406 8.56 15.44 -36.11
CA ILE A 406 7.75 16.15 -37.12
C ILE A 406 8.39 16.10 -38.51
N GLN A 407 9.72 16.03 -38.58
CA GLN A 407 10.48 16.03 -39.82
C GLN A 407 10.72 14.61 -40.38
N ASP A 408 10.32 13.57 -39.64
CA ASP A 408 10.51 12.19 -40.02
C ASP A 408 9.53 11.76 -41.12
N HIS A 409 10.01 10.94 -42.07
CA HIS A 409 9.23 10.52 -43.24
C HIS A 409 8.01 9.68 -42.86
N ASP A 410 8.12 8.82 -41.83
CA ASP A 410 7.01 7.98 -41.39
C ASP A 410 5.87 8.82 -40.77
N THR A 411 6.21 9.95 -40.16
CA THR A 411 5.24 10.92 -39.61
C THR A 411 4.46 11.64 -40.70
N THR A 412 5.11 11.98 -41.81
CA THR A 412 4.45 12.64 -42.95
C THR A 412 3.41 11.78 -43.65
N ILE A 413 3.48 10.46 -43.47
CA ILE A 413 2.48 9.50 -44.00
C ILE A 413 1.23 9.47 -43.11
N LEU A 414 1.38 9.68 -41.79
CA LEU A 414 0.30 9.56 -40.81
C LEU A 414 -0.54 10.85 -40.66
N TYR A 415 0.04 12.00 -40.97
CA TYR A 415 -0.57 13.33 -40.78
C TYR A 415 -0.61 14.12 -42.09
N ARG A 416 -1.76 14.72 -42.42
CA ARG A 416 -1.89 15.60 -43.61
C ARG A 416 -1.15 16.92 -43.44
N HIS A 417 -1.10 17.44 -42.22
CA HIS A 417 -0.48 18.73 -41.90
C HIS A 417 0.49 18.61 -40.71
N PRO A 418 1.61 17.87 -40.85
CA PRO A 418 2.55 17.62 -39.75
C PRO A 418 3.17 18.90 -39.18
N GLN A 419 3.27 19.97 -39.99
CA GLN A 419 3.78 21.26 -39.54
C GLN A 419 2.96 21.87 -38.39
N VAL A 420 1.67 21.55 -38.27
CA VAL A 420 0.81 22.05 -37.18
C VAL A 420 1.29 21.54 -35.82
N ILE A 421 1.89 20.34 -35.77
CA ILE A 421 2.45 19.73 -34.56
C ILE A 421 3.55 20.61 -33.93
N TRP A 422 4.20 21.51 -34.68
CA TRP A 422 5.16 22.47 -34.13
C TRP A 422 4.56 23.35 -33.02
N LEU A 423 3.25 23.61 -33.05
CA LEU A 423 2.56 24.36 -32.00
C LEU A 423 2.58 23.62 -30.65
N SER A 424 2.75 22.29 -30.63
CA SER A 424 2.92 21.51 -29.41
C SER A 424 4.27 21.74 -28.73
N CYS A 425 5.32 22.14 -29.47
CA CYS A 425 6.65 22.40 -28.91
C CYS A 425 6.65 23.54 -27.87
N PRO A 426 6.18 24.78 -28.16
CA PRO A 426 6.14 25.84 -27.16
C PRO A 426 5.17 25.53 -26.00
N LEU A 427 4.08 24.81 -26.27
CA LEU A 427 3.14 24.35 -25.24
C LEU A 427 3.83 23.41 -24.22
N LEU A 428 4.57 22.42 -24.72
CA LEU A 428 5.32 21.50 -23.86
C LEU A 428 6.48 22.18 -23.13
N LEU A 429 7.21 23.11 -23.79
CA LEU A 429 8.24 23.91 -23.13
C LEU A 429 7.68 24.71 -21.95
N TYR A 430 6.53 25.36 -22.16
CA TYR A 430 5.81 26.06 -21.10
C TYR A 430 5.43 25.11 -19.96
N TRP A 431 4.84 23.96 -20.28
CA TRP A 431 4.39 22.99 -19.28
C TRP A 431 5.55 22.39 -18.46
N ILE A 432 6.63 21.97 -19.11
CA ILE A 432 7.85 21.48 -18.46
C ILE A 432 8.44 22.55 -17.54
N SER A 433 8.59 23.78 -18.06
CA SER A 433 9.13 24.90 -17.28
C SER A 433 8.26 25.21 -16.05
N ARG A 434 6.93 25.20 -16.23
CA ARG A 434 5.97 25.42 -15.14
C ARG A 434 6.08 24.33 -14.06
N ILE A 435 6.17 23.06 -14.44
CA ILE A 435 6.35 21.96 -13.49
C ILE A 435 7.62 22.15 -12.67
N TRP A 436 8.73 22.48 -13.32
CA TRP A 436 10.01 22.70 -12.64
C TRP A 436 9.96 23.91 -11.70
N ILE A 437 9.30 25.01 -12.09
CA ILE A 437 9.10 26.18 -11.21
C ILE A 437 8.25 25.81 -9.98
N ILE A 438 7.14 25.10 -10.15
CA ILE A 438 6.27 24.66 -9.03
C ILE A 438 7.04 23.76 -8.06
N THR A 439 7.86 22.87 -8.62
CA THR A 439 8.67 21.92 -7.87
C THR A 439 9.77 22.61 -7.09
N HIS A 440 10.47 23.56 -7.72
CA HIS A 440 11.50 24.38 -7.08
C HIS A 440 10.94 25.23 -5.93
N ARG A 441 9.70 25.70 -6.05
CA ARG A 441 8.98 26.42 -4.99
C ARG A 441 8.49 25.52 -3.85
N GLY A 442 8.65 24.19 -3.96
CA GLY A 442 8.22 23.24 -2.94
C GLY A 442 6.71 22.99 -2.89
N ASN A 443 5.98 23.34 -3.96
CA ASN A 443 4.52 23.16 -4.03
C ASN A 443 4.12 21.81 -4.63
N MET A 444 5.08 21.03 -5.15
CA MET A 444 4.84 19.69 -5.69
C MET A 444 4.77 18.66 -4.55
N ARG A 445 3.56 18.28 -4.13
CA ARG A 445 3.33 17.31 -3.05
C ARG A 445 2.93 15.91 -3.53
N ASP A 446 2.38 15.84 -4.74
CA ASP A 446 1.88 14.61 -5.34
C ASP A 446 2.85 14.04 -6.37
N ASP A 447 2.61 12.81 -6.83
CA ASP A 447 3.30 12.23 -7.97
C ASP A 447 3.03 13.12 -9.22
N PRO A 448 4.06 13.51 -10.01
CA PRO A 448 3.90 14.50 -11.08
C PRO A 448 2.84 14.15 -12.13
N ILE A 449 2.62 12.86 -12.39
CA ILE A 449 1.58 12.40 -13.31
C ILE A 449 0.18 12.60 -12.72
N VAL A 450 0.03 12.35 -11.40
CA VAL A 450 -1.24 12.58 -10.69
C VAL A 450 -1.52 14.07 -10.60
N PHE A 451 -0.48 14.89 -10.35
CA PHE A 451 -0.57 16.34 -10.39
C PHE A 451 -1.06 16.83 -11.76
N ALA A 452 -0.43 16.35 -12.85
CA ALA A 452 -0.81 16.74 -14.21
C ALA A 452 -2.27 16.42 -14.57
N ALA A 453 -2.82 15.34 -14.02
CA ALA A 453 -4.22 14.95 -14.24
C ALA A 453 -5.24 15.74 -13.39
N ARG A 454 -4.79 16.46 -12.35
CA ARG A 454 -5.66 17.27 -11.47
C ARG A 454 -5.52 18.76 -11.68
N ASP A 455 -4.33 19.21 -12.08
CA ASP A 455 -4.02 20.63 -12.29
C ASP A 455 -4.67 21.14 -13.58
N LEU A 456 -5.53 22.16 -13.44
CA LEU A 456 -6.31 22.72 -14.55
C LEU A 456 -5.40 23.23 -15.68
N THR A 457 -4.30 23.93 -15.35
CA THR A 457 -3.37 24.43 -16.37
C THR A 457 -2.72 23.28 -17.15
N SER A 458 -2.34 22.20 -16.47
CA SER A 458 -1.81 21.00 -17.12
C SER A 458 -2.83 20.35 -18.04
N LEU A 459 -4.09 20.22 -17.60
CA LEU A 459 -5.18 19.71 -18.43
C LEU A 459 -5.45 20.58 -19.67
N VAL A 460 -5.42 21.91 -19.52
CA VAL A 460 -5.58 22.84 -20.66
C VAL A 460 -4.43 22.67 -21.65
N VAL A 461 -3.18 22.58 -21.20
CA VAL A 461 -2.03 22.38 -22.11
C VAL A 461 -2.13 21.04 -22.82
N ILE A 462 -2.47 19.95 -22.12
CA ILE A 462 -2.67 18.63 -22.72
C ILE A 462 -3.80 18.66 -23.75
N ALA A 463 -4.91 19.34 -23.45
CA ALA A 463 -6.03 19.51 -24.38
C ALA A 463 -5.63 20.30 -25.63
N LEU A 464 -4.87 21.40 -25.47
CA LEU A 464 -4.34 22.17 -26.59
C LEU A 464 -3.39 21.34 -27.46
N CYS A 465 -2.49 20.57 -26.87
CA CYS A 465 -1.67 19.61 -27.62
C CYS A 465 -2.55 18.61 -28.37
N GLY A 466 -3.59 18.07 -27.73
CA GLY A 466 -4.55 17.16 -28.38
C GLY A 466 -5.26 17.79 -29.58
N VAL A 467 -5.68 19.06 -29.49
CA VAL A 467 -6.27 19.82 -30.59
C VAL A 467 -5.26 20.04 -31.71
N VAL A 468 -4.00 20.35 -31.38
CA VAL A 468 -2.91 20.50 -32.35
C VAL A 468 -2.68 19.19 -33.11
N PHE A 469 -2.61 18.05 -32.41
CA PHE A 469 -2.48 16.74 -33.06
C PHE A 469 -3.71 16.39 -33.91
N TRP A 470 -4.92 16.72 -33.45
CA TRP A 470 -6.14 16.50 -34.22
C TRP A 470 -6.18 17.33 -35.52
N MET A 471 -5.75 18.59 -35.48
CA MET A 471 -5.65 19.44 -36.67
C MET A 471 -4.56 18.99 -37.65
N ALA A 472 -3.59 18.20 -37.20
CA ALA A 472 -2.54 17.66 -38.05
C ALA A 472 -3.01 16.44 -38.86
N ILE A 473 -4.05 15.72 -38.42
CA ILE A 473 -4.67 14.58 -39.11
C ILE A 473 -5.36 15.07 -40.37
#